data_AF-A0A9D2RHW2-F1
#
_entry.id   AF-A0A9D2RHW2-F1
#
_cell.length_a   1.000
_cell.length_b   1.000
_cell.length_c   1.000
_cell.angle_alpha   90.00
_cell.angle_beta   90.00
_cell.angle_gamma   90.00
#
_symmetry.space_group_name_H-M   'P 1'
#
loop_
_entity.id
_entity.type
_entity.pdbx_description
1 polymer ?
#
loop_
_entity_poly.entity_id
_entity_poly.type
_entity_poly.pdbx_seq_one_letter_code
_entity_poly.pdbx_strand_id
1 'polypeptide(L)'
;ILHNGLGLLLGYLIAKAFKLSIPQRKAMSIEVGMQNSGLGVALATAHFNPLAAVPSALFSVWHNISGPIVATIYRRFKQAE
;
A
#
# COMPACT_ATOMS: atom_id res chain seq x y z
N ILE A 1 -5.93 -3.47 -7.73
CA ILE A 1 -4.58 -4.00 -8.05
C ILE A 1 -3.62 -2.88 -8.44
N LEU A 2 -3.79 -2.23 -9.60
CA LEU A 2 -2.87 -1.18 -10.08
C LEU A 2 -2.67 -0.03 -9.08
N HIS A 3 -3.74 0.47 -8.46
CA HIS A 3 -3.66 1.53 -7.46
C HIS A 3 -2.73 1.17 -6.28
N ASN A 4 -2.86 -0.04 -5.72
CA ASN A 4 -2.00 -0.52 -4.64
C ASN A 4 -0.56 -0.71 -5.11
N GLY A 5 -0.35 -1.33 -6.28
CA GLY A 5 0.98 -1.53 -6.85
C GLY A 5 1.71 -0.21 -7.11
N LEU A 6 1.00 0.80 -7.64
CA LEU A 6 1.52 2.14 -7.82
C LEU A 6 1.82 2.82 -6.49
N GLY A 7 0.96 2.68 -5.48
CA GLY A 7 1.21 3.21 -4.14
C GLY A 7 2.50 2.65 -3.51
N LEU A 8 2.69 1.33 -3.58
CA LEU A 8 3.91 0.64 -3.13
C LEU A 8 5.14 1.13 -3.90
N LEU A 9 5.06 1.18 -5.24
CA LEU A 9 6.17 1.60 -6.09
C LEU A 9 6.55 3.06 -5.85
N LEU A 10 5.57 3.97 -5.91
CA LEU A 10 5.80 5.40 -5.75
C LEU A 10 6.24 5.75 -4.33
N GLY A 11 5.66 5.12 -3.30
CA GLY A 11 6.12 5.28 -1.92
C GLY A 11 7.60 4.94 -1.75
N TYR A 12 8.06 3.84 -2.37
CA TYR A 12 9.48 3.48 -2.38
C TYR A 12 10.33 4.47 -3.17
N LEU A 13 9.91 4.82 -4.40
CA LEU A 13 10.70 5.67 -5.31
C LEU A 13 10.82 7.11 -4.80
N ILE A 14 9.76 7.65 -4.21
CA ILE A 14 9.77 8.98 -3.59
C ILE A 14 10.75 8.95 -2.40
N ALA A 15 10.63 7.99 -1.48
CA ALA A 15 11.57 7.85 -0.37
C ALA A 15 13.04 7.68 -0.84
N LYS A 16 13.25 7.00 -1.97
CA LYS A 16 14.56 6.90 -2.64
C LYS A 16 15.03 8.25 -3.18
N ALA A 17 14.17 9.02 -3.84
CA ALA A 17 14.50 10.35 -4.35
C ALA A 17 14.90 11.32 -3.23
N PHE A 18 14.27 11.21 -2.06
CA PHE A 18 14.64 11.94 -0.83
C PHE A 18 15.85 11.35 -0.09
N LYS A 19 16.55 10.37 -0.67
CA LYS A 19 17.76 9.74 -0.10
C LYS A 19 17.56 9.13 1.29
N LEU A 20 16.33 8.73 1.65
CA LEU A 20 16.06 8.08 2.94
C LEU A 20 16.77 6.72 3.04
N SER A 21 16.99 6.23 4.26
CA SER A 21 17.59 4.92 4.49
C SER A 21 16.74 3.77 3.93
N ILE A 22 17.33 2.60 3.70
CA ILE A 22 16.60 1.43 3.19
C ILE A 22 15.40 1.04 4.09
N PRO A 23 15.51 1.00 5.43
CA PRO A 23 14.36 0.78 6.30
C PRO A 23 13.24 1.81 6.08
N GLN A 24 13.58 3.09 5.98
CA GLN A 24 12.61 4.17 5.74
C GLN A 24 11.92 4.05 4.38
N ARG A 25 12.64 3.66 3.31
CA ARG A 25 12.03 3.43 1.99
C ARG A 25 11.04 2.27 2.00
N LYS A 26 11.39 1.18 2.70
CA LYS A 26 10.50 0.02 2.88
C LYS A 26 9.24 0.42 3.65
N ALA A 27 9.40 1.19 4.73
CA ALA A 27 8.27 1.72 5.50
C ALA A 27 7.37 2.62 4.64
N MET A 28 7.94 3.60 3.93
CA MET A 28 7.19 4.51 3.06
C MET A 28 6.44 3.80 1.93
N SER A 29 7.02 2.77 1.33
CA SER A 29 6.33 1.92 0.35
C SER A 29 5.06 1.30 0.93
N ILE A 30 5.20 0.65 2.10
CA ILE A 30 4.08 -0.03 2.77
C ILE A 30 3.04 0.98 3.25
N GLU A 31 3.44 2.09 3.85
CA GLU A 31 2.52 3.14 4.34
C GLU A 31 1.66 3.73 3.21
N VAL A 32 2.27 4.01 2.04
CA VAL A 32 1.53 4.56 0.90
C VAL A 32 0.67 3.49 0.21
N GLY A 33 1.15 2.26 0.13
CA GLY A 33 0.47 1.15 -0.51
C GLY A 33 -0.70 0.56 0.30
N MET A 34 -0.60 0.56 1.63
CA MET A 34 -1.54 -0.05 2.56
C MET A 34 -2.49 1.00 3.12
N GLN A 35 -3.67 1.13 2.50
CA GLN A 35 -4.68 2.10 2.87
C GLN A 35 -5.66 1.53 3.90
N ASN A 36 -6.29 2.41 4.70
CA ASN A 36 -7.45 2.02 5.51
C ASN A 36 -8.69 1.85 4.62
N SER A 37 -8.77 0.70 3.97
CA SER A 37 -9.87 0.36 3.07
C SER A 37 -11.20 0.09 3.78
N GLY A 38 -11.16 -0.27 5.07
CA GLY A 38 -12.37 -0.41 5.89
C GLY A 38 -13.11 0.91 6.06
N LEU A 39 -12.38 1.98 6.36
CA LEU A 39 -12.94 3.33 6.38
C LEU A 39 -13.50 3.74 5.01
N GLY A 40 -12.82 3.36 3.92
CA GLY A 40 -13.31 3.58 2.56
C GLY A 40 -14.67 2.93 2.30
N VAL A 41 -14.84 1.66 2.70
CA VAL A 41 -16.14 0.96 2.60
C VAL A 41 -17.21 1.67 3.45
N ALA A 42 -16.87 2.08 4.67
CA ALA A 42 -17.80 2.73 5.58
C ALA A 42 -18.31 4.07 4.99
N LEU A 43 -17.41 4.93 4.51
CA LEU A 43 -17.76 6.22 3.89
C LEU A 43 -18.56 6.03 2.60
N ALA A 44 -18.16 5.08 1.75
CA ALA A 44 -18.87 4.78 0.51
C ALA A 44 -20.30 4.31 0.77
N THR A 45 -20.49 3.44 1.76
CA THR A 45 -21.81 2.93 2.15
C THR A 45 -22.67 4.03 2.78
N ALA A 46 -22.08 4.92 3.58
CA ALA A 46 -22.81 5.95 4.32
C ALA A 46 -23.22 7.16 3.45
N HIS A 47 -22.43 7.50 2.44
CA HIS A 47 -22.56 8.78 1.73
C HIS A 47 -22.73 8.66 0.21
N PHE A 48 -22.58 7.46 -0.36
CA PHE A 48 -22.66 7.22 -1.80
C PHE A 48 -23.54 6.01 -2.11
N ASN A 49 -23.54 5.56 -3.37
CA ASN A 49 -24.26 4.35 -3.76
C ASN A 49 -23.47 3.09 -3.36
N PRO A 50 -24.14 1.93 -3.19
CA PRO A 50 -23.48 0.68 -2.79
C PRO A 50 -22.33 0.23 -3.70
N LEU A 51 -22.38 0.54 -5.00
CA LEU A 51 -21.28 0.20 -5.92
C LEU A 51 -19.99 0.94 -5.60
N ALA A 52 -20.06 2.13 -4.99
CA ALA A 52 -18.88 2.89 -4.58
C ALA A 52 -18.05 2.19 -3.48
N ALA A 53 -18.64 1.24 -2.72
CA ALA A 53 -17.92 0.47 -1.71
C ALA A 53 -17.09 -0.68 -2.31
N VAL A 54 -17.41 -1.12 -3.53
CA VAL A 54 -16.79 -2.28 -4.18
C VAL A 54 -15.27 -2.11 -4.34
N PRO A 55 -14.73 -0.97 -4.82
CA PRO A 55 -13.28 -0.78 -4.93
C PRO A 55 -12.57 -0.93 -3.59
N SER A 56 -13.09 -0.33 -2.52
CA SER A 56 -12.50 -0.41 -1.19
C SER A 56 -12.59 -1.82 -0.59
N ALA A 57 -13.69 -2.54 -0.80
CA ALA A 57 -13.83 -3.92 -0.35
C ALA A 57 -12.84 -4.86 -1.05
N LEU A 58 -12.70 -4.75 -2.38
CA LEU A 58 -11.70 -5.50 -3.15
C LEU A 58 -10.27 -5.10 -2.77
N PHE A 59 -10.05 -3.81 -2.50
CA PHE A 59 -8.77 -3.32 -2.01
C PHE A 59 -8.39 -4.02 -0.71
N SER A 60 -9.32 -4.13 0.27
CA SER A 60 -9.09 -4.83 1.55
C SER A 60 -8.53 -6.22 1.38
N VAL A 61 -9.09 -7.02 0.47
CA VAL A 61 -8.58 -8.38 0.19
C VAL A 61 -7.21 -8.29 -0.48
N TRP A 62 -7.08 -7.45 -1.50
CA TRP A 62 -5.87 -7.38 -2.30
C TRP A 62 -4.64 -6.89 -1.53
N HIS A 63 -4.74 -5.79 -0.78
CA HIS A 63 -3.58 -5.22 -0.08
C HIS A 63 -3.11 -6.09 1.09
N ASN A 64 -4.00 -6.85 1.71
CA ASN A 64 -3.63 -7.87 2.70
C ASN A 64 -2.91 -9.08 2.07
N ILE A 65 -3.02 -9.30 0.76
CA ILE A 65 -2.23 -10.30 0.02
C ILE A 65 -0.91 -9.69 -0.45
N SER A 66 -0.97 -8.51 -1.11
CA SER A 66 0.20 -7.89 -1.72
C SER A 66 1.20 -7.35 -0.68
N GLY A 67 0.72 -6.81 0.44
CA GLY A 67 1.54 -6.27 1.53
C GLY A 67 2.53 -7.30 2.07
N PRO A 68 2.08 -8.47 2.57
CA PRO A 68 2.97 -9.54 3.02
C PRO A 68 3.93 -10.07 1.94
N ILE A 69 3.49 -10.13 0.67
CA ILE A 69 4.36 -10.51 -0.45
C ILE A 69 5.51 -9.52 -0.59
N VAL A 70 5.20 -8.21 -0.64
CA VAL A 70 6.20 -7.15 -0.75
C VAL A 70 7.11 -7.10 0.48
N ALA A 71 6.54 -7.25 1.69
CA ALA A 71 7.33 -7.34 2.93
C ALA A 71 8.31 -8.52 2.89
N THR A 72 7.89 -9.67 2.36
CA THR A 72 8.75 -10.85 2.18
C THR A 72 9.86 -10.60 1.15
N ILE A 73 9.56 -9.91 0.05
CA ILE A 73 10.57 -9.48 -0.93
C ILE A 73 11.59 -8.54 -0.26
N TYR A 74 11.12 -7.56 0.51
CA TYR A 74 11.98 -6.61 1.23
C TYR A 74 12.87 -7.25 2.29
N ARG A 75 12.51 -8.39 2.87
CA ARG A 75 13.41 -9.16 3.75
C ARG A 75 14.66 -9.66 3.02
N ARG A 76 14.58 -9.88 1.70
CA ARG A 76 15.72 -10.33 0.88
C ARG A 76 16.65 -9.19 0.46
N PHE A 77 16.21 -7.94 0.63
CA PHE A 77 17.03 -6.77 0.30
C PHE A 77 18.03 -6.56 1.44
N LYS A 78 19.27 -7.05 1.25
CA LYS A 78 20.39 -6.79 2.17
C LYS A 78 20.53 -5.27 2.42
N GLN A 79 20.70 -4.89 3.69
CA GLN A 79 21.26 -3.59 4.02
C GLN A 79 22.70 -3.60 3.49
N ALA A 80 23.02 -2.68 2.58
CA ALA A 80 24.42 -2.31 2.42
C ALA A 80 24.79 -1.61 3.74
N GLU A 81 25.69 -2.23 4.50
CA GLU A 81 26.37 -1.62 5.64
C GLU A 81 27.19 -0.41 5.18
#